data_AF-A0A1G8KHD0-F1
#
_entry.id   AF-A0A1G8KHD0-F1
#
_cell.length_a   1.000
_cell.length_b   1.000
_cell.length_c   1.000
_cell.angle_alpha   90.00
_cell.angle_beta   90.00
_cell.angle_gamma   90.00
#
_symmetry.space_group_name_H-M   'P 1'
#
loop_
_entity.id
_entity.type
_entity.pdbx_description
1 polymer ?
#
loop_
_entity_poly.entity_id
_entity_poly.type
_entity_poly.pdbx_seq_one_letter_code
_entity_poly.pdbx_strand_id
1 'polypeptide(L)'
;MKIIFKILSLFLTLCMMFVFTVPCFASNSKNNIDVRIIDGNTITTEVLADNDSLKTVKVTEDKEKTYVVTYDKKANELTTVETDMHTGKSKNTVAKLKLNSKANEINTAAASSSYSNFGMFFDGSYYVTNTTWLIENSDEESKYRTSDSTVLYNFKAAVDNMVRSENAAITAGGVAICGAVVGTLTAPTGIGAVIGAVTALGGSITCANKLWDAWSYQDDVDFYWDRA
;
A
#
# COMPACT_ATOMS: atom_id res chain seq x y z
N MET A 1 18.96 -39.42 -22.48
CA MET A 1 18.90 -38.00 -22.06
C MET A 1 17.71 -37.23 -22.62
N LYS A 2 17.42 -37.28 -23.95
CA LYS A 2 16.32 -36.51 -24.57
C LYS A 2 14.90 -36.84 -24.09
N ILE A 3 14.66 -38.06 -23.58
CA ILE A 3 13.33 -38.48 -23.08
C ILE A 3 13.02 -37.87 -21.70
N ILE A 4 14.04 -37.76 -20.83
CA ILE A 4 13.90 -37.19 -19.48
C ILE A 4 13.53 -35.70 -19.56
N PHE A 5 14.15 -34.95 -20.48
CA PHE A 5 13.80 -33.54 -20.71
C PHE A 5 12.36 -33.33 -21.22
N LYS A 6 11.85 -34.26 -22.04
CA LYS A 6 10.45 -34.19 -22.52
C LYS A 6 9.45 -34.46 -21.41
N ILE A 7 9.75 -35.40 -20.51
CA ILE A 7 8.89 -35.72 -19.36
C ILE A 7 8.90 -34.56 -18.35
N LEU A 8 10.06 -33.96 -18.08
CA LEU A 8 10.18 -32.81 -17.18
C LEU A 8 9.45 -31.58 -17.73
N SER A 9 9.56 -31.33 -19.04
CA SER A 9 8.82 -30.26 -19.72
C SER A 9 7.31 -30.46 -19.61
N LEU A 10 6.80 -31.69 -19.81
CA LEU A 10 5.37 -32.00 -19.73
C LEU A 10 4.83 -31.85 -18.30
N PHE A 11 5.62 -32.23 -17.29
CA PHE A 11 5.25 -32.09 -15.89
C PHE A 11 5.19 -30.62 -15.47
N LEU A 12 6.12 -29.80 -15.96
CA LEU A 12 6.14 -28.36 -15.69
C LEU A 12 4.95 -27.62 -16.31
N THR A 13 4.55 -27.96 -17.55
CA THR A 13 3.33 -27.39 -18.16
C THR A 13 2.07 -27.84 -17.44
N LEU A 14 2.02 -29.08 -16.95
CA LEU A 14 0.88 -29.57 -16.18
C LEU A 14 0.76 -28.82 -14.84
N CYS A 15 1.87 -28.59 -14.13
CA CYS A 15 1.88 -27.79 -12.90
C CYS A 15 1.45 -26.34 -13.13
N MET A 16 1.85 -25.72 -14.27
CA MET A 16 1.43 -24.37 -14.64
C MET A 16 -0.10 -24.26 -14.90
N MET A 17 -0.75 -25.35 -15.34
CA MET A 17 -2.21 -25.35 -15.57
C MET A 17 -3.04 -25.40 -14.26
N PHE A 18 -2.45 -25.83 -13.15
CA PHE A 18 -3.14 -25.87 -11.84
C PHE A 18 -2.99 -24.57 -11.02
N VAL A 19 -2.22 -23.58 -11.49
CA VAL A 19 -1.98 -22.33 -10.74
C VAL A 19 -3.08 -21.27 -10.98
N PHE A 20 -4.01 -21.47 -11.91
CA PHE A 20 -4.94 -20.41 -12.34
C PHE A 20 -6.43 -20.65 -12.12
N THR A 21 -6.83 -21.60 -11.28
CA THR A 21 -8.22 -21.65 -10.81
C THR A 21 -8.27 -21.62 -9.29
N VAL A 22 -7.84 -20.50 -8.73
CA VAL A 22 -8.37 -20.12 -7.41
C VAL A 22 -9.87 -19.93 -7.64
N PRO A 23 -10.75 -20.71 -6.98
CA PRO A 23 -12.17 -20.42 -7.04
C PRO A 23 -12.36 -19.00 -6.48
N CYS A 24 -12.65 -18.06 -7.39
CA CYS A 24 -13.20 -16.77 -7.00
C CYS A 24 -14.57 -17.08 -6.39
N PHE A 25 -14.63 -17.15 -5.06
CA PHE A 25 -15.89 -17.11 -4.36
C PHE A 25 -16.47 -15.71 -4.61
N ALA A 26 -17.27 -15.58 -5.67
CA ALA A 26 -18.20 -14.48 -5.81
C ALA A 26 -19.19 -14.60 -4.65
N SER A 27 -18.90 -13.90 -3.55
CA SER A 27 -19.81 -13.78 -2.43
C SER A 27 -21.08 -13.09 -2.94
N ASN A 28 -22.13 -13.88 -3.14
CA ASN A 28 -23.49 -13.40 -3.35
C ASN A 28 -24.03 -12.86 -2.00
N SER A 29 -23.42 -11.81 -1.45
CA SER A 29 -24.03 -11.07 -0.35
C SER A 29 -24.84 -9.93 -0.92
N LYS A 30 -26.16 -10.04 -0.80
CA LYS A 30 -27.12 -8.99 -1.16
C LYS A 30 -26.97 -7.69 -0.34
N ASN A 31 -26.02 -7.61 0.58
CA ASN A 31 -25.50 -6.38 1.14
C ASN A 31 -23.96 -6.49 1.17
N ASN A 32 -23.27 -5.80 0.26
CA ASN A 32 -21.80 -5.73 0.21
C ASN A 32 -21.26 -4.76 1.28
N ILE A 33 -21.73 -4.92 2.52
CA ILE A 33 -21.35 -4.10 3.66
C ILE A 33 -20.36 -4.92 4.50
N ASP A 34 -19.10 -4.47 4.58
CA ASP A 34 -18.09 -4.98 5.51
C ASP A 34 -17.89 -3.96 6.65
N VAL A 35 -17.84 -4.43 7.89
CA VAL A 35 -17.66 -3.57 9.08
C VAL A 35 -16.43 -4.07 9.83
N ARG A 36 -15.48 -3.17 10.07
CA ARG A 36 -14.24 -3.48 10.81
C ARG A 36 -13.90 -2.38 11.79
N ILE A 37 -13.11 -2.73 12.81
CA ILE A 37 -12.51 -1.78 13.74
C ILE A 37 -11.05 -1.61 13.35
N ILE A 38 -10.64 -0.38 13.03
CA ILE A 38 -9.27 -0.02 12.66
C ILE A 38 -8.90 1.22 13.48
N ASP A 39 -7.79 1.15 14.22
CA ASP A 39 -7.31 2.22 15.12
C ASP A 39 -8.36 2.74 16.12
N GLY A 40 -9.27 1.86 16.55
CA GLY A 40 -10.37 2.20 17.46
C GLY A 40 -11.61 2.76 16.76
N ASN A 41 -11.51 3.08 15.46
CA ASN A 41 -12.59 3.61 14.65
C ASN A 41 -13.38 2.49 13.98
N THR A 42 -14.71 2.60 13.96
CA THR A 42 -15.60 1.70 13.21
C THR A 42 -15.65 2.14 11.76
N ILE A 43 -15.08 1.33 10.88
CA ILE A 43 -15.08 1.53 9.45
C ILE A 43 -16.11 0.61 8.80
N THR A 44 -17.10 1.22 8.15
CA THR A 44 -18.11 0.52 7.34
C THR A 44 -17.85 0.76 5.87
N THR A 45 -17.63 -0.30 5.10
CA THR A 45 -17.37 -0.25 3.66
C THR A 45 -18.54 -0.86 2.90
N GLU A 46 -19.07 -0.15 1.92
CA GLU A 46 -20.21 -0.56 1.11
C GLU A 46 -19.89 -0.40 -0.38
N VAL A 47 -20.04 -1.46 -1.19
CA VAL A 47 -19.92 -1.35 -2.65
C VAL A 47 -21.27 -0.89 -3.22
N LEU A 48 -21.33 0.37 -3.66
CA LEU A 48 -22.53 0.99 -4.22
C LEU A 48 -22.79 0.57 -5.68
N ALA A 49 -21.72 0.37 -6.44
CA ALA A 49 -21.80 -0.08 -7.83
C ALA A 49 -20.53 -0.85 -8.22
N ASP A 50 -20.67 -1.91 -9.01
CA ASP A 50 -19.57 -2.59 -9.68
C ASP A 50 -20.07 -3.14 -11.01
N ASN A 51 -19.68 -2.49 -12.10
CA ASN A 51 -20.03 -2.88 -13.47
C ASN A 51 -18.82 -2.69 -14.40
N ASP A 52 -18.97 -2.98 -15.69
CA ASP A 52 -17.86 -2.95 -16.65
C ASP A 52 -17.22 -1.56 -16.83
N SER A 53 -17.91 -0.48 -16.46
CA SER A 53 -17.41 0.90 -16.63
C SER A 53 -16.93 1.54 -15.33
N LEU A 54 -17.55 1.21 -14.19
CA LEU A 54 -17.25 1.87 -12.92
C LEU A 54 -17.33 0.91 -11.74
N LYS A 55 -16.55 1.22 -10.70
CA LYS A 55 -16.72 0.66 -9.36
C LYS A 55 -16.79 1.80 -8.34
N THR A 56 -17.86 1.85 -7.56
CA THR A 56 -18.07 2.88 -6.53
C THR A 56 -18.17 2.23 -5.16
N VAL A 57 -17.34 2.70 -4.23
CA VAL A 57 -17.25 2.23 -2.85
C VAL A 57 -17.51 3.40 -1.92
N LYS A 58 -18.40 3.21 -0.96
CA LYS A 58 -18.63 4.14 0.14
C LYS A 58 -17.95 3.60 1.39
N VAL A 59 -17.20 4.45 2.08
CA VAL A 59 -16.61 4.15 3.37
C VAL A 59 -17.15 5.15 4.38
N THR A 60 -17.62 4.67 5.52
CA THR A 60 -18.10 5.50 6.64
C THR A 60 -17.21 5.24 7.84
N GLU A 61 -16.66 6.31 8.41
CA GLU A 61 -15.80 6.31 9.59
C GLU A 61 -16.58 6.91 10.76
N ASP A 62 -16.89 6.07 11.76
CA ASP A 62 -17.62 6.39 13.01
C ASP A 62 -18.89 7.24 12.86
N LYS A 63 -19.51 7.23 11.67
CA LYS A 63 -20.65 8.08 11.30
C LYS A 63 -20.34 9.58 11.32
N GLU A 64 -19.07 9.96 11.37
CA GLU A 64 -18.64 11.35 11.33
C GLU A 64 -18.25 11.77 9.90
N LYS A 65 -17.58 10.87 9.18
CA LYS A 65 -17.12 11.11 7.81
C LYS A 65 -17.56 10.01 6.87
N THR A 66 -17.91 10.40 5.66
CA THR A 66 -18.18 9.48 4.56
C THR A 66 -17.25 9.78 3.39
N TYR A 67 -16.65 8.75 2.82
CA TYR A 67 -15.84 8.82 1.61
C TYR A 67 -16.54 8.02 0.52
N VAL A 68 -16.84 8.65 -0.61
CA VAL A 68 -17.33 7.96 -1.81
C VAL A 68 -16.21 7.94 -2.83
N VAL A 69 -15.69 6.75 -3.09
CA VAL A 69 -14.61 6.53 -4.04
C VAL A 69 -15.14 5.85 -5.28
N THR A 70 -14.96 6.48 -6.44
CA THR A 70 -15.34 5.94 -7.74
C THR A 70 -14.10 5.71 -8.58
N TYR A 71 -13.93 4.47 -9.03
CA TYR A 71 -12.95 4.09 -10.04
C TYR A 71 -13.65 3.98 -11.40
N ASP A 72 -13.32 4.89 -12.33
CA ASP A 72 -13.69 4.78 -13.74
C ASP A 72 -12.71 3.84 -14.45
N LYS A 73 -13.19 2.65 -14.80
CA LYS A 73 -12.38 1.57 -15.39
C LYS A 73 -11.94 1.90 -16.82
N LYS A 74 -12.61 2.83 -17.50
CA LYS A 74 -12.30 3.23 -18.89
C LYS A 74 -11.34 4.41 -18.93
N ALA A 75 -11.55 5.40 -18.07
CA ALA A 75 -10.68 6.56 -17.97
C ALA A 75 -9.42 6.28 -17.13
N ASN A 76 -9.41 5.19 -16.36
CA ASN A 76 -8.38 4.87 -15.37
C ASN A 76 -8.22 6.00 -14.34
N GLU A 77 -9.35 6.48 -13.82
CA GLU A 77 -9.43 7.62 -12.91
C GLU A 77 -10.08 7.22 -11.59
N LEU A 78 -9.51 7.71 -10.50
CA LEU A 78 -10.03 7.50 -9.16
C LEU A 78 -10.48 8.84 -8.60
N THR A 79 -11.76 8.94 -8.27
CA THR A 79 -12.37 10.13 -7.69
C THR A 79 -12.80 9.82 -6.27
N THR A 80 -12.38 10.64 -5.32
CA THR A 80 -12.76 10.53 -3.91
C THR A 80 -13.52 11.78 -3.49
N VAL A 81 -14.73 11.58 -2.97
CA VAL A 81 -15.51 12.65 -2.33
C VAL A 81 -15.58 12.35 -0.85
N GLU A 82 -14.85 13.12 -0.05
CA GLU A 82 -15.00 13.14 1.40
C GLU A 82 -16.14 14.09 1.77
N THR A 83 -17.00 13.69 2.69
CA THR A 83 -18.07 14.50 3.25
C THR A 83 -18.08 14.39 4.76
N ASP A 84 -17.98 15.53 5.43
CA ASP A 84 -18.19 15.66 6.86
C ASP A 84 -19.70 15.62 7.15
N MET A 85 -20.15 14.67 7.97
CA MET A 85 -21.57 14.43 8.21
C MET A 85 -22.20 15.45 9.17
N HIS A 86 -21.41 16.20 9.94
CA HIS A 86 -21.90 17.22 10.86
C HIS A 86 -22.14 18.56 10.16
N THR A 87 -21.24 18.93 9.26
CA THR A 87 -21.26 20.21 8.55
C THR A 87 -21.83 20.09 7.13
N GLY A 88 -21.89 18.89 6.58
CA GLY A 88 -22.29 18.63 5.19
C GLY A 88 -21.28 19.13 4.15
N LYS A 89 -20.10 19.59 4.57
CA LYS A 89 -19.07 20.07 3.65
C LYS A 89 -18.41 18.88 2.95
N SER A 90 -18.23 18.99 1.64
CA SER A 90 -17.56 17.98 0.83
C SER A 90 -16.28 18.50 0.19
N LYS A 91 -15.26 17.65 0.16
CA LYS A 91 -14.00 17.86 -0.56
C LYS A 91 -13.89 16.80 -1.65
N ASN A 92 -13.70 17.25 -2.89
CA ASN A 92 -13.51 16.37 -4.04
C ASN A 92 -12.03 16.33 -4.43
N THR A 93 -11.50 15.12 -4.55
CA THR A 93 -10.15 14.85 -5.03
C THR A 93 -10.24 13.89 -6.21
N VAL A 94 -9.75 14.33 -7.37
CA VAL A 94 -9.68 13.51 -8.58
C VAL A 94 -8.23 13.22 -8.88
N ALA A 95 -7.91 11.95 -9.11
CA ALA A 95 -6.57 11.50 -9.42
C ALA A 95 -6.58 10.54 -10.60
N LYS A 96 -5.71 10.82 -11.59
CA LYS A 96 -5.45 9.92 -12.71
C LYS A 96 -4.49 8.84 -12.27
N LEU A 97 -4.88 7.57 -12.43
CA LEU A 97 -4.02 6.45 -12.06
C LEU A 97 -2.89 6.36 -13.09
N LYS A 98 -1.68 6.73 -12.67
CA LYS A 98 -0.45 6.40 -13.38
C LYS A 98 0.06 5.08 -12.81
N LEU A 99 -0.27 3.98 -13.48
CA LEU A 99 0.31 2.67 -13.16
C LEU A 99 1.79 2.67 -13.57
N ASN A 100 2.64 3.26 -12.75
CA ASN A 100 4.08 3.11 -12.87
C ASN A 100 4.51 1.93 -12.01
N SER A 101 4.54 0.74 -12.60
CA SER A 101 5.13 -0.43 -11.95
C SER A 101 6.66 -0.33 -12.02
N LYS A 102 7.28 0.42 -11.11
CA LYS A 102 8.69 0.17 -10.78
C LYS A 102 8.71 -0.90 -9.70
N ALA A 103 8.67 -2.16 -10.14
CA ALA A 103 8.97 -3.27 -9.24
C ALA A 103 10.47 -3.23 -8.96
N ASN A 104 10.86 -2.73 -7.80
CA ASN A 104 12.23 -2.95 -7.32
C ASN A 104 12.34 -4.40 -6.83
N GLU A 105 13.41 -5.07 -7.26
CA GLU A 105 13.70 -6.43 -6.84
C GLU A 105 13.87 -6.49 -5.32
N ILE A 106 13.12 -7.38 -4.67
CA ILE A 106 13.21 -7.66 -3.24
C ILE A 106 14.55 -8.37 -3.01
N ASN A 107 15.56 -7.63 -2.57
CA ASN A 107 16.83 -8.21 -2.16
C ASN A 107 16.72 -8.77 -0.73
N THR A 108 16.67 -10.10 -0.60
CA THR A 108 16.92 -10.77 0.67
C THR A 108 18.40 -10.59 1.05
N ALA A 109 18.67 -9.85 2.12
CA ALA A 109 20.02 -9.59 2.61
C ALA A 109 20.73 -10.90 2.98
N ALA A 110 21.78 -11.25 2.24
CA ALA A 110 22.79 -12.20 2.66
C ALA A 110 23.70 -11.52 3.71
N ALA A 111 24.09 -12.28 4.74
CA ALA A 111 24.93 -11.82 5.83
C ALA A 111 26.21 -11.14 5.32
N SER A 112 26.26 -9.83 5.48
CA SER A 112 27.43 -8.97 5.30
C SER A 112 27.43 -7.95 6.43
N SER A 113 28.59 -7.37 6.77
CA SER A 113 28.78 -6.38 7.86
C SER A 113 28.11 -5.02 7.59
N SER A 114 27.19 -4.99 6.63
CA SER A 114 26.47 -3.84 6.14
C SER A 114 25.01 -4.22 6.01
N TYR A 115 24.10 -3.36 6.44
CA TYR A 115 22.66 -3.60 6.31
C TYR A 115 21.96 -2.32 5.87
N SER A 116 20.88 -2.49 5.12
CA SER A 116 20.15 -1.39 4.50
C SER A 116 18.69 -1.75 4.31
N ASN A 117 17.84 -0.73 4.31
CA ASN A 117 16.44 -0.89 4.03
C ASN A 117 15.95 0.36 3.27
N PHE A 118 14.98 0.19 2.39
CA PHE A 118 14.46 1.27 1.55
C PHE A 118 12.96 1.08 1.29
N GLY A 119 12.22 2.19 1.37
CA GLY A 119 10.81 2.26 0.99
C GLY A 119 10.59 2.02 -0.50
N MET A 120 9.47 1.38 -0.85
CA MET A 120 9.07 1.15 -2.24
C MET A 120 8.12 2.22 -2.75
N PHE A 121 7.21 2.68 -1.90
CA PHE A 121 6.20 3.69 -2.23
C PHE A 121 6.39 4.99 -1.46
N PHE A 122 6.86 4.88 -0.22
CA PHE A 122 7.15 6.00 0.66
C PHE A 122 8.65 6.22 0.78
N ASP A 123 9.04 7.45 1.07
CA ASP A 123 10.44 7.87 1.02
C ASP A 123 11.15 7.56 2.35
N GLY A 124 12.30 6.90 2.27
CA GLY A 124 13.05 6.59 3.48
C GLY A 124 13.99 5.45 3.23
N SER A 125 15.27 5.71 3.43
CA SER A 125 16.29 4.69 3.29
C SER A 125 17.38 4.88 4.33
N TYR A 126 18.02 3.77 4.68
CA TYR A 126 19.29 3.83 5.38
C TYR A 126 20.23 2.75 4.84
N TYR A 127 21.52 3.03 4.94
CA TYR A 127 22.61 2.13 4.67
C TYR A 127 23.66 2.29 5.77
N VAL A 128 23.94 1.21 6.50
CA VAL A 128 24.91 1.20 7.60
C VAL A 128 26.11 0.36 7.20
N THR A 129 27.30 0.94 7.32
CA THR A 129 28.60 0.26 7.14
C THR A 129 29.48 0.52 8.35
N ASN A 130 29.78 -0.53 9.13
CA ASN A 130 30.52 -0.42 10.39
C ASN A 130 29.87 0.59 11.36
N THR A 131 30.38 1.82 11.45
CA THR A 131 29.88 2.91 12.29
C THR A 131 29.32 4.09 11.47
N THR A 132 29.33 4.00 10.14
CA THR A 132 28.85 5.06 9.26
C THR A 132 27.46 4.73 8.75
N TRP A 133 26.58 5.70 8.90
CA TRP A 133 25.22 5.71 8.42
C TRP A 133 25.13 6.66 7.24
N LEU A 134 24.58 6.17 6.14
CA LEU A 134 23.99 6.97 5.08
C LEU A 134 22.48 6.84 5.25
N ILE A 135 21.80 7.95 5.49
CA ILE A 135 20.34 7.98 5.56
C ILE A 135 19.82 8.89 4.44
N GLU A 136 18.63 8.59 3.94
CA GLU A 136 17.94 9.37 2.91
C GLU A 136 16.46 9.49 3.25
N ASN A 137 15.88 10.65 2.97
CA ASN A 137 14.45 10.86 3.04
C ASN A 137 14.04 11.88 1.96
N SER A 138 13.04 11.51 1.17
CA SER A 138 12.57 12.23 -0.03
C SER A 138 13.68 12.62 -1.03
N ASP A 139 13.41 13.60 -1.90
CA ASP A 139 14.35 14.20 -2.85
C ASP A 139 15.43 15.08 -2.16
N GLU A 140 15.64 14.95 -0.84
CA GLU A 140 16.59 15.75 -0.08
C GLU A 140 18.02 15.19 -0.13
N GLU A 141 19.00 16.01 0.25
CA GLU A 141 20.40 15.58 0.30
C GLU A 141 20.61 14.48 1.36
N SER A 142 21.20 13.36 0.93
CA SER A 142 21.55 12.25 1.81
C SER A 142 22.45 12.72 2.96
N LYS A 143 22.17 12.26 4.19
CA LYS A 143 22.95 12.63 5.39
C LYS A 143 23.91 11.50 5.76
N TYR A 144 25.20 11.84 5.86
CA TYR A 144 26.22 10.95 6.43
C TYR A 144 26.36 11.21 7.94
N ARG A 145 26.37 10.14 8.74
CA ARG A 145 26.54 10.19 10.20
C ARG A 145 27.47 9.09 10.67
N THR A 146 28.31 9.40 11.66
CA THR A 146 29.35 8.49 12.19
C THR A 146 29.18 8.18 13.68
N SER A 147 28.11 8.71 14.30
CA SER A 147 27.81 8.56 15.72
C SER A 147 26.54 7.74 15.92
N ASP A 148 26.60 6.72 16.78
CA ASP A 148 25.43 5.96 17.20
C ASP A 148 24.56 6.81 18.14
N SER A 149 23.57 7.50 17.57
CA SER A 149 22.61 8.30 18.31
C SER A 149 21.28 7.58 18.43
N THR A 150 20.55 7.81 19.53
CA THR A 150 19.17 7.31 19.68
C THR A 150 18.28 7.75 18.51
N VAL A 151 18.54 8.94 17.94
CA VAL A 151 17.79 9.44 16.79
C VAL A 151 18.00 8.56 15.55
N LEU A 152 19.23 8.10 15.28
CA LEU A 152 19.50 7.21 14.14
C LEU A 152 18.84 5.84 14.31
N TYR A 153 18.84 5.28 15.51
CA TYR A 153 18.14 4.01 15.76
C TYR A 153 16.63 4.15 15.68
N ASN A 154 16.07 5.29 16.11
CA ASN A 154 14.65 5.57 15.95
C ASN A 154 14.28 5.78 14.48
N PHE A 155 15.11 6.50 13.71
CA PHE A 155 14.97 6.62 12.25
C PHE A 155 14.99 5.24 11.58
N LYS A 156 15.97 4.40 11.93
CA LYS A 156 16.05 3.01 11.45
C LYS A 156 14.78 2.22 11.75
N ALA A 157 14.29 2.28 12.98
CA ALA A 157 13.08 1.57 13.39
C ALA A 157 11.85 2.07 12.63
N ALA A 158 11.74 3.38 12.40
CA ALA A 158 10.67 3.97 11.58
C ALA A 158 10.72 3.44 10.14
N VAL A 159 11.89 3.49 9.49
CA VAL A 159 12.07 2.93 8.12
C VAL A 159 11.74 1.44 8.09
N ASP A 160 12.22 0.65 9.05
CA ASP A 160 11.93 -0.78 9.11
C ASP A 160 10.43 -1.08 9.29
N ASN A 161 9.75 -0.32 10.14
CA ASN A 161 8.31 -0.46 10.36
C ASN A 161 7.51 -0.07 9.11
N MET A 162 7.88 1.04 8.46
CA MET A 162 7.31 1.49 7.21
C MET A 162 7.45 0.42 6.12
N VAL A 163 8.67 -0.02 5.82
CA VAL A 163 8.94 -1.03 4.76
C VAL A 163 8.25 -2.35 5.07
N ARG A 164 8.20 -2.77 6.34
CA ARG A 164 7.47 -3.97 6.73
C ARG A 164 5.97 -3.84 6.44
N SER A 165 5.38 -2.68 6.71
CA SER A 165 3.97 -2.40 6.42
C SER A 165 3.71 -2.32 4.92
N GLU A 166 4.59 -1.70 4.13
CA GLU A 166 4.51 -1.72 2.65
C GLU A 166 4.52 -3.14 2.10
N ASN A 167 5.46 -3.98 2.54
CA ASN A 167 5.56 -5.37 2.12
C ASN A 167 4.31 -6.18 2.51
N ALA A 168 3.74 -5.91 3.67
CA ALA A 168 2.48 -6.52 4.10
C ALA A 168 1.30 -6.07 3.22
N ALA A 169 1.25 -4.79 2.83
CA ALA A 169 0.25 -4.26 1.90
C ALA A 169 0.38 -4.89 0.52
N ILE A 170 1.60 -4.97 -0.02
CA ILE A 170 1.90 -5.65 -1.31
C ILE A 170 1.48 -7.11 -1.26
N THR A 171 1.74 -7.81 -0.15
CA THR A 171 1.33 -9.21 0.00
C THR A 171 -0.19 -9.35 0.02
N ALA A 172 -0.90 -8.39 0.61
CA ALA A 172 -2.35 -8.43 0.78
C ALA A 172 -3.16 -7.92 -0.42
N GLY A 173 -2.58 -7.10 -1.31
CA GLY A 173 -3.30 -6.48 -2.43
C GLY A 173 -2.50 -6.36 -3.74
N GLY A 174 -1.21 -6.65 -3.73
CA GLY A 174 -0.33 -6.53 -4.89
C GLY A 174 0.27 -5.14 -5.07
N VAL A 175 1.47 -5.11 -5.65
CA VAL A 175 2.26 -3.88 -5.87
C VAL A 175 1.54 -2.86 -6.76
N ALA A 176 0.78 -3.32 -7.75
CA ALA A 176 0.07 -2.44 -8.69
C ALA A 176 -1.03 -1.63 -7.99
N ILE A 177 -1.79 -2.24 -7.08
CA ILE A 177 -2.83 -1.55 -6.32
C ILE A 177 -2.20 -0.56 -5.34
N CYS A 178 -1.18 -0.99 -4.59
CA CYS A 178 -0.48 -0.13 -3.64
C CYS A 178 0.12 1.11 -4.33
N GLY A 179 0.88 0.90 -5.40
CA GLY A 179 1.49 1.99 -6.16
C GLY A 179 0.47 2.93 -6.81
N ALA A 180 -0.66 2.38 -7.29
CA ALA A 180 -1.74 3.19 -7.82
C ALA A 180 -2.39 4.08 -6.76
N VAL A 181 -2.62 3.55 -5.55
CA VAL A 181 -3.19 4.31 -4.44
C VAL A 181 -2.23 5.38 -3.93
N VAL A 182 -0.96 5.04 -3.69
CA VAL A 182 0.05 6.02 -3.25
C VAL A 182 0.26 7.11 -4.30
N GLY A 183 0.35 6.73 -5.58
CA GLY A 183 0.52 7.70 -6.67
C GLY A 183 -0.70 8.60 -6.92
N THR A 184 -1.89 8.24 -6.41
CA THR A 184 -3.12 9.02 -6.60
C THR A 184 -3.53 9.81 -5.38
N LEU A 185 -3.43 9.21 -4.20
CA LEU A 185 -3.64 9.87 -2.92
C LEU A 185 -2.29 10.41 -2.46
N THR A 186 -1.86 11.54 -3.03
CA THR A 186 -0.61 12.21 -2.61
C THR A 186 -0.67 12.73 -1.17
N ALA A 187 -1.87 12.89 -0.61
CA ALA A 187 -2.14 13.08 0.81
C ALA A 187 -3.59 12.62 1.11
N PRO A 188 -3.83 11.42 1.66
CA PRO A 188 -5.12 10.93 2.05
C PRO A 188 -5.63 11.78 3.19
N THR A 189 -6.88 12.19 3.08
CA THR A 189 -7.54 13.01 4.09
C THR A 189 -8.12 12.18 5.25
N GLY A 190 -7.79 10.88 5.28
CA GLY A 190 -8.16 9.92 6.30
C GLY A 190 -8.09 8.47 5.79
N ILE A 191 -8.11 7.51 6.71
CA ILE A 191 -8.03 6.08 6.39
C ILE A 191 -9.18 5.60 5.49
N GLY A 192 -10.36 6.22 5.60
CA GLY A 192 -11.51 5.87 4.78
C GLY A 192 -11.31 6.12 3.28
N ALA A 193 -10.53 7.14 2.91
CA ALA A 193 -10.15 7.39 1.52
C ALA A 193 -9.26 6.27 0.97
N VAL A 194 -8.27 5.82 1.77
CA VAL A 194 -7.36 4.72 1.40
C VAL A 194 -8.13 3.40 1.25
N ILE A 195 -9.00 3.08 2.20
CA ILE A 195 -9.85 1.87 2.15
C ILE A 195 -10.76 1.90 0.92
N GLY A 196 -11.39 3.04 0.64
CA GLY A 196 -12.26 3.20 -0.53
C GLY A 196 -11.49 3.02 -1.83
N ALA A 197 -10.30 3.61 -1.94
CA ALA A 197 -9.45 3.51 -3.13
C ALA A 197 -8.94 2.09 -3.38
N VAL A 198 -8.38 1.44 -2.35
CA VAL A 198 -7.91 0.05 -2.45
C VAL A 198 -9.06 -0.88 -2.84
N THR A 199 -10.22 -0.74 -2.19
CA THR A 199 -11.40 -1.59 -2.47
C THR A 199 -11.96 -1.33 -3.88
N ALA A 200 -11.98 -0.07 -4.33
CA ALA A 200 -12.41 0.29 -5.69
C ALA A 200 -11.48 -0.26 -6.77
N LEU A 201 -10.18 -0.40 -6.47
CA LEU A 201 -9.20 -1.07 -7.34
C LEU A 201 -9.20 -2.61 -7.20
N GLY A 202 -10.01 -3.16 -6.28
CA GLY A 202 -10.14 -4.61 -6.07
C GLY A 202 -9.19 -5.21 -5.05
N GLY A 203 -8.45 -4.39 -4.30
CA GLY A 203 -7.63 -4.83 -3.18
C GLY A 203 -8.45 -5.13 -1.93
N SER A 204 -7.78 -5.71 -0.93
CA SER A 204 -8.40 -6.07 0.36
C SER A 204 -8.35 -4.91 1.36
N ILE A 205 -9.28 -4.88 2.33
CA ILE A 205 -9.21 -3.91 3.44
C ILE A 205 -7.91 -4.11 4.25
N THR A 206 -7.39 -5.33 4.34
CA THR A 206 -6.09 -5.59 4.96
C THR A 206 -4.95 -4.86 4.24
N CYS A 207 -4.96 -4.86 2.89
CA CYS A 207 -4.01 -4.08 2.10
C CYS A 207 -4.14 -2.58 2.42
N ALA A 208 -5.36 -2.05 2.49
CA ALA A 208 -5.60 -0.65 2.82
C ALA A 208 -5.09 -0.28 4.21
N ASN A 209 -5.37 -1.12 5.21
CA ASN A 209 -4.90 -0.90 6.57
C ASN A 209 -3.36 -0.91 6.65
N LYS A 210 -2.70 -1.87 5.99
CA LYS A 210 -1.23 -1.91 5.97
C LYS A 210 -0.60 -0.77 5.19
N LEU A 211 -1.28 -0.27 4.16
CA LEU A 211 -0.84 0.92 3.43
C LEU A 211 -0.99 2.18 4.28
N TRP A 212 -2.05 2.26 5.10
CA TRP A 212 -2.25 3.33 6.07
C TRP A 212 -1.22 3.28 7.22
N ASP A 213 -0.89 2.08 7.73
CA ASP A 213 0.19 1.89 8.68
C ASP A 213 1.53 2.38 8.10
N ALA A 214 1.84 2.00 6.85
CA ALA A 214 3.05 2.43 6.17
C ALA A 214 3.12 3.96 6.05
N TRP A 215 2.00 4.60 5.66
CA TRP A 215 1.89 6.05 5.65
C TRP A 215 2.17 6.65 7.02
N SER A 216 1.55 6.13 8.07
CA SER A 216 1.72 6.67 9.42
C SER A 216 3.18 6.56 9.90
N TYR A 217 3.90 5.50 9.51
CA TYR A 217 5.33 5.38 9.78
C TYR A 217 6.20 6.33 8.95
N GLN A 218 5.73 6.82 7.78
CA GLN A 218 6.43 7.86 7.02
C GLN A 218 6.57 9.13 7.87
N ASP A 219 5.53 9.52 8.61
CA ASP A 219 5.59 10.71 9.47
C ASP A 219 6.68 10.57 10.55
N ASP A 220 6.88 9.35 11.08
CA ASP A 220 7.97 9.06 12.01
C ASP A 220 9.35 9.14 11.31
N VAL A 221 9.45 8.63 10.07
CA VAL A 221 10.67 8.72 9.25
C VAL A 221 11.04 10.19 9.04
N ASP A 222 10.09 11.03 8.63
CA ASP A 222 10.25 12.48 8.45
C ASP A 222 10.67 13.15 9.76
N PHE A 223 10.00 12.83 10.86
CA PHE A 223 10.30 13.40 12.17
C PHE A 223 11.72 13.12 12.64
N TYR A 224 12.20 11.88 12.49
CA TYR A 224 13.55 11.51 12.91
C TYR A 224 14.60 11.93 11.89
N TRP A 225 14.27 11.99 10.60
CA TRP A 225 15.12 12.55 9.55
C TRP A 225 15.55 13.97 9.90
N ASP A 226 14.60 14.86 10.22
CA ASP A 226 14.88 16.27 10.54
C ASP A 226 15.82 16.45 11.74
N ARG A 227 15.83 15.47 12.65
CA ARG A 227 16.60 15.49 13.91
C ARG A 227 17.93 14.75 13.81
N ALA A 228 18.14 13.99 12.75
CA ALA A 228 19.38 13.29 12.46
C ALA A 228 20.39 14.24 11.82
#